data_AF-A0A1X0FSQ5-F1
#
_entry.id   AF-A0A1X0FSQ5-F1
#
_cell.length_a   1.000
_cell.length_b   1.000
_cell.length_c   1.000
_cell.angle_alpha   90.00
_cell.angle_beta   90.00
_cell.angle_gamma   90.00
#
_symmetry.space_group_name_H-M   'P 1'
#
loop_
_entity.id
_entity.type
_entity.pdbx_description
1 polymer ?
#
loop_
_entity_poly.entity_id
_entity_poly.type
_entity_poly.pdbx_seq_one_letter_code
_entity_poly.pdbx_strand_id
1 'polypeptide(L)'
;MAQRPVANALTLELEPVVEANIDRHLSTEELWFAHDYVPFERGENFAFLGGRDWDPSSMTLPRPLTDACEIMLLLKDNLAAYHRELVEHFILEDYWGRWLGRWTAEEHLHAIALREYLVVTREVDPTANEEARVQYVMKGYRADTFSQVETLVHMAFVERTHAVFCENLAARLEEPILAGLVDRIARDERRHEVFFSNLVAHCLEYTRDETIAAIAARAAELKVPGADIDAYQDKVQNVAKVGIFGPEQLRQAVSDRIAAWGLADEPALRQFVAG
;
A
#
# COMPACT_ATOMS: atom_id res chain seq x y z
N MET A 1 -18.43 24.22 -17.38
CA MET A 1 -17.84 23.94 -16.06
C MET A 1 -17.90 22.44 -15.86
N ALA A 2 -16.85 21.81 -15.33
CA ALA A 2 -16.92 20.39 -14.97
C ALA A 2 -18.02 20.21 -13.90
N GLN A 3 -18.90 19.22 -14.07
CA GLN A 3 -19.85 18.84 -13.02
C GLN A 3 -19.07 18.17 -11.91
N ARG A 4 -19.29 18.61 -10.67
CA ARG A 4 -18.72 17.93 -9.51
C ARG A 4 -19.49 16.63 -9.25
N PRO A 5 -18.81 15.56 -8.82
CA PRO A 5 -19.48 14.37 -8.31
C PRO A 5 -20.46 14.76 -7.18
N VAL A 6 -21.61 14.11 -7.11
CA VAL A 6 -22.60 14.32 -6.04
C VAL A 6 -22.62 13.07 -5.18
N ALA A 7 -22.58 13.26 -3.86
CA ALA A 7 -22.65 12.16 -2.90
C ALA A 7 -23.90 11.30 -3.15
N ASN A 8 -23.71 9.99 -3.32
CA ASN A 8 -24.81 9.03 -3.43
C ASN A 8 -25.23 8.53 -2.03
N ALA A 9 -26.18 7.60 -1.97
CA ALA A 9 -26.70 7.09 -0.70
C ALA A 9 -25.61 6.48 0.20
N LEU A 10 -24.69 5.68 -0.35
CA LEU A 10 -23.63 5.02 0.42
C LEU A 10 -22.56 6.02 0.88
N THR A 11 -22.20 6.99 0.04
CA THR A 11 -21.28 8.07 0.43
C THR A 11 -21.81 8.84 1.64
N LEU A 12 -23.10 9.18 1.64
CA LEU A 12 -23.76 9.88 2.74
C LEU A 12 -23.90 9.01 3.99
N GLU A 13 -24.20 7.72 3.81
CA GLU A 13 -24.32 6.74 4.91
C GLU A 13 -22.99 6.58 5.67
N LEU A 14 -21.87 6.57 4.95
CA LEU A 14 -20.54 6.38 5.53
C LEU A 14 -19.92 7.66 6.10
N GLU A 15 -20.45 8.85 5.80
CA GLU A 15 -19.89 10.14 6.22
C GLU A 15 -19.61 10.20 7.75
N PRO A 16 -20.53 9.78 8.65
CA PRO A 16 -20.27 9.81 10.09
C PRO A 16 -19.18 8.83 10.53
N VAL A 17 -19.02 7.71 9.80
CA VAL A 17 -17.98 6.71 10.06
C VAL A 17 -16.61 7.23 9.62
N VAL A 18 -16.56 7.94 8.49
CA VAL A 18 -15.36 8.62 8.00
C VAL A 18 -14.95 9.73 8.95
N GLU A 19 -15.90 10.57 9.43
CA GLU A 19 -15.68 11.59 10.45
C GLU A 19 -15.05 10.99 11.72
N ALA A 20 -15.67 9.96 12.30
CA ALA A 20 -15.16 9.32 13.50
C ALA A 20 -13.76 8.70 13.29
N ASN A 21 -13.50 8.11 12.12
CA ASN A 21 -12.21 7.49 11.82
C ASN A 21 -11.12 8.51 11.54
N ILE A 22 -11.40 9.63 10.88
CA ILE A 22 -10.38 10.67 10.67
C ILE A 22 -10.01 11.32 12.00
N ASP A 23 -10.98 11.56 12.89
CA ASP A 23 -10.70 12.11 14.22
C ASP A 23 -9.82 11.15 15.05
N ARG A 24 -10.11 9.84 15.02
CA ARG A 24 -9.24 8.81 15.61
C ARG A 24 -7.85 8.78 14.98
N HIS A 25 -7.77 8.84 13.64
CA HIS A 25 -6.48 8.80 12.93
C HIS A 25 -5.62 10.00 13.32
N LEU A 26 -6.16 11.21 13.27
CA LEU A 26 -5.44 12.44 13.61
C LEU A 26 -5.07 12.50 15.10
N SER A 27 -5.94 12.09 16.01
CA SER A 27 -5.66 12.14 17.46
C SER A 27 -4.58 11.16 17.93
N THR A 28 -4.24 10.16 17.10
CA THR A 28 -3.22 9.15 17.40
C THR A 28 -2.02 9.25 16.46
N GLU A 29 -1.90 10.32 15.69
CA GLU A 29 -0.82 10.47 14.72
C GLU A 29 0.55 10.57 15.38
N GLU A 30 1.53 9.88 14.80
CA GLU A 30 2.94 10.06 15.11
C GLU A 30 3.63 10.58 13.85
N LEU A 31 3.75 11.91 13.76
CA LEU A 31 4.34 12.55 12.60
C LEU A 31 5.80 12.12 12.43
N TRP A 32 6.17 11.84 11.19
CA TRP A 32 7.52 11.58 10.74
C TRP A 32 7.72 12.19 9.36
N PHE A 33 8.97 12.46 8.99
CA PHE A 33 9.31 13.02 7.69
C PHE A 33 10.31 12.13 6.96
N ALA A 34 10.21 12.06 5.63
CA ALA A 34 11.09 11.24 4.81
C ALA A 34 12.58 11.58 5.05
N HIS A 35 12.90 12.87 5.14
CA HIS A 35 14.27 13.35 5.33
C HIS A 35 14.90 12.94 6.68
N ASP A 36 14.10 12.55 7.68
CA ASP A 36 14.62 12.03 8.95
C ASP A 36 15.24 10.63 8.81
N TYR A 37 14.93 9.93 7.71
CA TYR A 37 15.31 8.54 7.46
C TYR A 37 16.21 8.38 6.21
N VAL A 38 16.77 9.47 5.69
CA VAL A 38 17.67 9.43 4.53
C VAL A 38 19.08 9.83 4.97
N PRO A 39 20.09 8.95 4.83
CA PRO A 39 21.45 9.25 5.25
C PRO A 39 22.17 10.12 4.21
N PHE A 40 21.77 11.39 4.08
CA PHE A 40 22.26 12.31 3.05
C PHE A 40 23.80 12.44 3.01
N GLU A 41 24.50 12.21 4.12
CA GLU A 41 25.97 12.16 4.17
C GLU A 41 26.59 11.06 3.30
N ARG A 42 25.84 10.01 2.95
CA ARG A 42 26.27 8.93 2.04
C ARG A 42 26.09 9.30 0.56
N GLY A 43 25.37 10.39 0.27
CA GLY A 43 25.08 10.82 -1.10
C GLY A 43 26.30 11.38 -1.81
N GLU A 44 26.41 11.08 -3.10
CA GLU A 44 27.44 11.66 -3.97
C GLU A 44 26.87 11.88 -5.39
N ASN A 45 27.50 12.76 -6.16
CA ASN A 45 27.03 13.12 -7.50
C ASN A 45 27.10 11.91 -8.47
N PHE A 46 26.16 11.85 -9.41
CA PHE A 46 26.27 11.01 -10.62
C PHE A 46 27.21 11.64 -11.64
N ALA A 47 27.62 10.89 -12.68
CA ALA A 47 28.66 11.34 -13.62
C ALA A 47 28.32 12.66 -14.31
N PHE A 48 27.04 12.90 -14.60
CA PHE A 48 26.57 14.15 -15.22
C PHE A 48 26.95 15.41 -14.41
N LEU A 49 26.96 15.32 -13.07
CA LEU A 49 27.34 16.40 -12.17
C LEU A 49 28.76 16.21 -11.60
N GLY A 50 29.63 15.48 -12.33
CA GLY A 50 31.06 15.34 -12.02
C GLY A 50 31.40 14.29 -10.96
N GLY A 51 30.47 13.40 -10.62
CA GLY A 51 30.75 12.25 -9.75
C GLY A 51 30.91 10.95 -10.54
N ARG A 52 30.32 9.86 -10.03
CA ARG A 52 30.38 8.53 -10.65
C ARG A 52 28.98 7.95 -10.78
N ASP A 53 28.72 7.27 -11.89
CA ASP A 53 27.48 6.54 -12.06
C ASP A 53 27.43 5.28 -11.19
N TRP A 54 26.22 4.73 -11.06
CA TRP A 54 26.00 3.52 -10.29
C TRP A 54 26.75 2.33 -10.90
N ASP A 55 27.27 1.48 -10.02
CA ASP A 55 27.89 0.20 -10.37
C ASP A 55 27.38 -0.85 -9.36
N PRO A 56 27.16 -2.11 -9.76
CA PRO A 56 26.69 -3.16 -8.86
C PRO A 56 27.49 -3.33 -7.57
N SER A 57 28.78 -2.98 -7.56
CA SER A 57 29.62 -2.99 -6.34
C SER A 57 29.23 -1.93 -5.30
N SER A 58 28.36 -0.98 -5.65
CA SER A 58 27.82 0.02 -4.72
C SER A 58 26.77 -0.57 -3.78
N MET A 59 26.16 -1.71 -4.14
CA MET A 59 25.17 -2.39 -3.30
C MET A 59 25.85 -3.08 -2.12
N THR A 60 25.32 -2.87 -0.92
CA THR A 60 25.77 -3.56 0.30
C THR A 60 24.68 -4.39 0.95
N LEU A 61 23.41 -4.08 0.69
CA LEU A 61 22.27 -4.80 1.23
C LEU A 61 22.01 -6.13 0.49
N PRO A 62 21.48 -7.15 1.19
CA PRO A 62 21.07 -8.39 0.54
C PRO A 62 20.00 -8.14 -0.53
N ARG A 63 20.19 -8.72 -1.71
CA ARG A 63 19.33 -8.48 -2.88
C ARG A 63 17.83 -8.68 -2.62
N PRO A 64 17.36 -9.71 -1.88
CA PRO A 64 15.94 -9.85 -1.58
C PRO A 64 15.34 -8.69 -0.78
N LEU A 65 16.14 -7.97 0.02
CA LEU A 65 15.66 -6.81 0.80
C LEU A 65 15.54 -5.58 -0.09
N THR A 66 16.52 -5.32 -0.98
CA THR A 66 16.41 -4.23 -1.95
C THR A 66 15.29 -4.51 -2.96
N ASP A 67 15.14 -5.77 -3.41
CA ASP A 67 14.03 -6.19 -4.28
C ASP A 67 12.66 -5.89 -3.63
N ALA A 68 12.53 -6.09 -2.31
CA ALA A 68 11.31 -5.76 -1.58
C ALA A 68 11.07 -4.23 -1.49
N CYS A 69 12.12 -3.44 -1.25
CA CYS A 69 12.03 -1.98 -1.26
C CYS A 69 11.64 -1.44 -2.64
N GLU A 70 12.19 -2.00 -3.73
CA GLU A 70 11.85 -1.60 -5.10
C GLU A 70 10.39 -1.93 -5.45
N ILE A 71 9.89 -3.12 -5.05
CA ILE A 71 8.47 -3.47 -5.20
C ILE A 71 7.59 -2.46 -4.47
N MET A 72 7.86 -2.21 -3.19
CA MET A 72 7.04 -1.28 -2.40
C MET A 72 7.11 0.13 -2.95
N LEU A 73 8.28 0.61 -3.38
CA LEU A 73 8.44 1.90 -4.01
C LEU A 73 7.55 2.05 -5.25
N LEU A 74 7.57 1.07 -6.17
CA LEU A 74 6.75 1.15 -7.38
C LEU A 74 5.25 1.10 -7.08
N LEU A 75 4.82 0.31 -6.10
CA LEU A 75 3.43 0.30 -5.63
C LEU A 75 3.02 1.69 -5.13
N LYS A 76 3.85 2.33 -4.30
CA LYS A 76 3.61 3.68 -3.77
C LYS A 76 3.72 4.78 -4.85
N ASP A 77 4.59 4.64 -5.85
CA ASP A 77 4.67 5.59 -6.97
C ASP A 77 3.41 5.56 -7.87
N ASN A 78 2.69 4.45 -7.91
CA ASN A 78 1.43 4.32 -8.67
C ASN A 78 0.22 4.92 -7.94
N LEU A 79 0.44 5.61 -6.82
CA LEU A 79 -0.58 6.26 -5.98
C LEU A 79 -1.55 7.14 -6.77
N ALA A 80 -1.09 7.83 -7.82
CA ALA A 80 -1.96 8.67 -8.65
C ALA A 80 -3.14 7.89 -9.26
N ALA A 81 -2.93 6.62 -9.62
CA ALA A 81 -3.99 5.78 -10.14
C ALA A 81 -4.99 5.37 -9.04
N TYR A 82 -4.51 5.01 -7.85
CA TYR A 82 -5.36 4.68 -6.70
C TYR A 82 -6.17 5.89 -6.20
N HIS A 83 -5.52 7.06 -6.10
CA HIS A 83 -6.20 8.30 -5.76
C HIS A 83 -7.34 8.59 -6.73
N ARG A 84 -7.10 8.47 -8.03
CA ARG A 84 -8.13 8.65 -9.05
C ARG A 84 -9.31 7.70 -8.84
N GLU A 85 -9.05 6.40 -8.68
CA GLU A 85 -10.10 5.40 -8.48
C GLU A 85 -10.92 5.69 -7.21
N LEU A 86 -10.27 6.03 -6.10
CA LEU A 86 -10.98 6.40 -4.87
C LEU A 86 -11.86 7.64 -5.05
N VAL A 87 -11.37 8.65 -5.77
CA VAL A 87 -12.13 9.87 -6.05
C VAL A 87 -13.29 9.62 -7.02
N GLU A 88 -13.13 8.71 -7.98
CA GLU A 88 -14.21 8.33 -8.92
C GLU A 88 -15.31 7.54 -8.21
N HIS A 89 -14.97 6.70 -7.22
CA HIS A 89 -15.94 5.94 -6.44
C HIS A 89 -16.58 6.77 -5.32
N PHE A 90 -15.85 7.73 -4.76
CA PHE A 90 -16.32 8.58 -3.66
C PHE A 90 -16.36 10.05 -4.10
N ILE A 91 -16.01 10.97 -3.20
CA ILE A 91 -16.03 12.41 -3.47
C ILE A 91 -14.82 13.07 -2.80
N LEU A 92 -14.36 14.21 -3.35
CA LEU A 92 -13.36 15.08 -2.73
C LEU A 92 -14.00 16.26 -1.98
N GLU A 93 -15.09 15.99 -1.25
CA GLU A 93 -15.79 16.97 -0.43
C GLU A 93 -15.92 16.44 1.00
N ASP A 94 -16.14 17.35 1.94
CA ASP A 94 -16.36 17.06 3.37
C ASP A 94 -15.33 16.10 4.01
N TYR A 95 -15.76 15.13 4.83
CA TYR A 95 -14.84 14.23 5.53
C TYR A 95 -14.18 13.22 4.60
N TRP A 96 -14.85 12.81 3.51
CA TRP A 96 -14.23 12.01 2.46
C TRP A 96 -13.04 12.71 1.82
N GLY A 97 -13.18 13.99 1.46
CA GLY A 97 -12.08 14.79 0.90
C GLY A 97 -10.92 14.94 1.88
N ARG A 98 -11.21 15.10 3.18
CA ARG A 98 -10.18 15.15 4.23
C ARG A 98 -9.44 13.83 4.36
N TRP A 99 -10.14 12.70 4.40
CA TRP A 99 -9.50 11.38 4.48
C TRP A 99 -8.69 11.07 3.24
N LEU A 100 -9.28 11.17 2.04
CA LEU A 100 -8.59 10.84 0.79
C LEU A 100 -7.35 11.73 0.60
N GLY A 101 -7.45 13.03 0.91
CA GLY A 101 -6.29 13.93 0.90
C GLY A 101 -5.21 13.53 1.89
N ARG A 102 -5.59 13.16 3.11
CA ARG A 102 -4.65 12.75 4.17
C ARG A 102 -3.96 11.42 3.83
N TRP A 103 -4.73 10.39 3.47
CA TRP A 103 -4.21 9.09 3.03
C TRP A 103 -3.23 9.26 1.87
N THR A 104 -3.60 10.06 0.85
CA THR A 104 -2.72 10.33 -0.31
C THR A 104 -1.42 11.02 0.12
N ALA A 105 -1.46 11.95 1.08
CA ALA A 105 -0.26 12.61 1.56
C ALA A 105 0.68 11.65 2.31
N GLU A 106 0.13 10.75 3.13
CA GLU A 106 0.89 9.71 3.85
C GLU A 106 1.49 8.70 2.86
N GLU A 107 0.70 8.18 1.93
CA GLU A 107 1.18 7.24 0.89
C GLU A 107 2.31 7.83 0.03
N HIS A 108 2.20 9.11 -0.32
CA HIS A 108 3.24 9.79 -1.08
C HIS A 108 4.53 9.96 -0.26
N LEU A 109 4.43 10.16 1.05
CA LEU A 109 5.58 10.19 1.95
C LEU A 109 6.35 8.87 1.89
N HIS A 110 5.65 7.72 1.81
CA HIS A 110 6.27 6.40 1.71
C HIS A 110 7.12 6.28 0.43
N ALA A 111 6.57 6.73 -0.72
CA ALA A 111 7.29 6.75 -1.99
C ALA A 111 8.54 7.64 -1.94
N ILE A 112 8.42 8.85 -1.38
CA ILE A 112 9.52 9.81 -1.25
C ILE A 112 10.64 9.21 -0.39
N ALA A 113 10.31 8.69 0.80
CA ALA A 113 11.28 8.14 1.72
C ALA A 113 12.07 6.97 1.10
N LEU A 114 11.37 6.01 0.49
CA LEU A 114 12.01 4.87 -0.18
C LEU A 114 12.89 5.32 -1.35
N ARG A 115 12.38 6.23 -2.19
CA ARG A 115 13.11 6.74 -3.36
C ARG A 115 14.38 7.48 -2.96
N GLU A 116 14.27 8.40 -2.01
CA GLU A 116 15.40 9.18 -1.51
C GLU A 116 16.43 8.29 -0.84
N TYR A 117 16.01 7.34 0.02
CA TYR A 117 16.93 6.38 0.63
C TYR A 117 17.70 5.61 -0.45
N LEU A 118 17.00 5.02 -1.41
CA LEU A 118 17.59 4.16 -2.44
C LEU A 118 18.57 4.90 -3.36
N VAL A 119 18.23 6.14 -3.77
CA VAL A 119 19.12 6.92 -4.65
C VAL A 119 20.34 7.48 -3.90
N VAL A 120 20.17 7.92 -2.65
CA VAL A 120 21.26 8.45 -1.82
C VAL A 120 22.25 7.36 -1.44
N THR A 121 21.75 6.16 -1.11
CA THR A 121 22.58 5.03 -0.69
C THR A 121 23.15 4.21 -1.83
N ARG A 122 22.60 4.34 -3.05
CA ARG A 122 23.02 3.58 -4.24
C ARG A 122 22.85 2.06 -4.11
N GLU A 123 21.92 1.64 -3.25
CA GLU A 123 21.60 0.23 -2.99
C GLU A 123 20.85 -0.45 -4.15
N VAL A 124 20.44 0.32 -5.16
CA VAL A 124 19.83 -0.19 -6.40
C VAL A 124 20.27 0.67 -7.57
N ASP A 125 20.15 0.13 -8.79
CA ASP A 125 20.31 0.91 -10.01
C ASP A 125 19.17 1.95 -10.10
N PRO A 126 19.47 3.26 -9.99
CA PRO A 126 18.45 4.29 -10.01
C PRO A 126 17.81 4.44 -11.40
N THR A 127 18.56 4.20 -12.48
CA THR A 127 18.05 4.30 -13.86
C THR A 127 17.04 3.19 -14.12
N ALA A 128 17.39 1.93 -13.80
CA ALA A 128 16.48 0.81 -13.98
C ALA A 128 15.18 0.99 -13.16
N ASN A 129 15.28 1.54 -11.95
CA ASN A 129 14.13 1.85 -11.11
C ASN A 129 13.24 2.95 -11.70
N GLU A 130 13.82 4.01 -12.27
CA GLU A 130 13.05 5.06 -12.93
C GLU A 130 12.36 4.57 -14.21
N GLU A 131 13.02 3.75 -15.01
CA GLU A 131 12.42 3.14 -16.19
C GLU A 131 11.25 2.22 -15.81
N ALA A 132 11.45 1.34 -14.82
CA ALA A 132 10.40 0.45 -14.32
C ALA A 132 9.20 1.24 -13.74
N ARG A 133 9.46 2.31 -12.99
CA ARG A 133 8.42 3.22 -12.49
C ARG A 133 7.61 3.81 -13.64
N VAL A 134 8.27 4.35 -14.67
CA VAL A 134 7.56 4.98 -15.80
C VAL A 134 6.64 3.96 -16.48
N GLN A 135 7.13 2.74 -16.75
CA GLN A 135 6.29 1.69 -17.33
C GLN A 135 5.10 1.32 -16.43
N TYR A 136 5.34 1.19 -15.11
CA TYR A 136 4.31 0.77 -14.17
C TYR A 136 3.24 1.85 -13.95
N VAL A 137 3.63 3.12 -13.80
CA VAL A 137 2.70 4.25 -13.67
C VAL A 137 1.90 4.46 -14.96
N MET A 138 2.52 4.26 -16.13
CA MET A 138 1.81 4.33 -17.42
C MET A 138 0.79 3.21 -17.60
N LYS A 139 1.10 2.00 -17.12
CA LYS A 139 0.14 0.88 -17.06
C LYS A 139 -1.03 1.24 -16.14
N GLY A 140 -0.72 1.84 -14.98
CA GLY A 140 -1.68 2.31 -14.00
C GLY A 140 -2.47 1.19 -13.34
N TYR A 141 -3.38 1.60 -12.46
CA TYR A 141 -4.38 0.75 -11.84
C TYR A 141 -5.78 1.17 -12.32
N ARG A 142 -6.66 0.19 -12.55
CA ARG A 142 -8.04 0.40 -12.98
C ARG A 142 -8.98 -0.45 -12.14
N ALA A 143 -9.94 0.22 -11.52
CA ALA A 143 -10.99 -0.38 -10.72
C ALA A 143 -12.37 0.10 -11.17
N ASP A 144 -12.48 0.56 -12.41
CA ASP A 144 -13.70 1.15 -13.01
C ASP A 144 -14.88 0.17 -13.08
N THR A 145 -14.65 -1.10 -12.77
CA THR A 145 -15.67 -2.15 -12.69
C THR A 145 -16.11 -2.46 -11.27
N PHE A 146 -15.45 -1.91 -10.25
CA PHE A 146 -15.78 -2.19 -8.85
C PHE A 146 -16.98 -1.33 -8.40
N SER A 147 -17.78 -1.88 -7.49
CA SER A 147 -18.68 -1.05 -6.68
C SER A 147 -17.90 -0.26 -5.61
N GLN A 148 -18.54 0.72 -4.97
CA GLN A 148 -17.95 1.40 -3.80
C GLN A 148 -17.60 0.42 -2.67
N VAL A 149 -18.44 -0.60 -2.44
CA VAL A 149 -18.18 -1.63 -1.42
C VAL A 149 -16.98 -2.49 -1.82
N GLU A 150 -16.89 -2.91 -3.09
CA GLU A 150 -15.73 -3.66 -3.60
C GLU A 150 -14.44 -2.86 -3.50
N THR A 151 -14.48 -1.55 -3.77
CA THR A 151 -13.33 -0.64 -3.62
C THR A 151 -12.88 -0.54 -2.17
N LEU A 152 -13.78 -0.40 -1.19
CA LEU A 152 -13.41 -0.38 0.23
C LEU A 152 -12.84 -1.71 0.71
N VAL A 153 -13.44 -2.82 0.29
CA VAL A 153 -12.94 -4.17 0.60
C VAL A 153 -11.56 -4.39 -0.02
N HIS A 154 -11.36 -3.97 -1.27
CA HIS A 154 -10.07 -4.07 -1.94
C HIS A 154 -9.01 -3.29 -1.18
N MET A 155 -9.28 -2.03 -0.83
CA MET A 155 -8.35 -1.22 -0.04
C MET A 155 -8.03 -1.84 1.32
N ALA A 156 -9.03 -2.34 2.06
CA ALA A 156 -8.79 -2.99 3.35
C ALA A 156 -7.85 -4.21 3.23
N PHE A 157 -7.97 -4.98 2.14
CA PHE A 157 -7.03 -6.07 1.87
C PHE A 157 -5.65 -5.58 1.43
N VAL A 158 -5.57 -4.60 0.52
CA VAL A 158 -4.30 -4.05 0.03
C VAL A 158 -3.47 -3.49 1.19
N GLU A 159 -4.06 -2.62 2.00
CA GLU A 159 -3.37 -2.03 3.16
C GLU A 159 -2.89 -3.09 4.14
N ARG A 160 -3.69 -4.13 4.39
CA ARG A 160 -3.27 -5.27 5.21
C ARG A 160 -2.06 -5.99 4.61
N THR A 161 -2.08 -6.25 3.30
CA THR A 161 -0.97 -6.95 2.64
C THR A 161 0.30 -6.12 2.64
N HIS A 162 0.21 -4.80 2.47
CA HIS A 162 1.34 -3.89 2.59
C HIS A 162 1.86 -3.82 4.02
N ALA A 163 0.98 -3.75 5.03
CA ALA A 163 1.38 -3.78 6.43
C ALA A 163 2.18 -5.04 6.77
N VAL A 164 1.67 -6.22 6.41
CA VAL A 164 2.37 -7.50 6.63
C VAL A 164 3.68 -7.57 5.85
N PHE A 165 3.71 -7.07 4.61
CA PHE A 165 4.92 -6.99 3.80
C PHE A 165 5.99 -6.14 4.50
N CYS A 166 5.64 -4.92 4.91
CA CYS A 166 6.57 -3.98 5.54
C CYS A 166 7.02 -4.46 6.92
N GLU A 167 6.14 -5.04 7.74
CA GLU A 167 6.52 -5.65 9.02
C GLU A 167 7.55 -6.77 8.84
N ASN A 168 7.30 -7.67 7.87
CA ASN A 168 8.21 -8.77 7.59
C ASN A 168 9.55 -8.30 7.01
N LEU A 169 9.54 -7.23 6.22
CA LEU A 169 10.75 -6.59 5.68
C LEU A 169 11.55 -5.91 6.79
N ALA A 170 10.90 -5.07 7.62
CA ALA A 170 11.53 -4.39 8.74
C ALA A 170 12.20 -5.38 9.71
N ALA A 171 11.54 -6.51 10.01
CA ALA A 171 12.07 -7.56 10.87
C ALA A 171 13.33 -8.27 10.32
N ARG A 172 13.64 -8.11 9.03
CA ARG A 172 14.81 -8.73 8.36
C ARG A 172 15.91 -7.73 8.02
N LEU A 173 15.66 -6.43 8.19
CA LEU A 173 16.62 -5.39 7.91
C LEU A 173 17.56 -5.21 9.12
N GLU A 174 18.85 -5.44 8.90
CA GLU A 174 19.89 -5.17 9.90
C GLU A 174 20.42 -3.73 9.84
N GLU A 175 20.29 -3.07 8.69
CA GLU A 175 20.65 -1.64 8.55
C GLU A 175 19.59 -0.79 9.26
N PRO A 176 19.97 -0.04 10.31
CA PRO A 176 19.01 0.52 11.25
C PRO A 176 18.19 1.68 10.68
N ILE A 177 18.71 2.41 9.69
CA ILE A 177 18.02 3.55 9.08
C ILE A 177 16.89 3.01 8.20
N LEU A 178 17.18 2.04 7.33
CA LEU A 178 16.17 1.41 6.48
C LEU A 178 15.16 0.61 7.29
N ALA A 179 15.61 -0.10 8.34
CA ALA A 179 14.70 -0.79 9.25
C ALA A 179 13.71 0.18 9.91
N GLY A 180 14.20 1.33 10.40
CA GLY A 180 13.36 2.38 10.98
C GLY A 180 12.41 3.02 9.97
N LEU A 181 12.87 3.24 8.73
CA LEU A 181 12.06 3.77 7.64
C LEU A 181 10.90 2.82 7.31
N VAL A 182 11.20 1.54 7.07
CA VAL A 182 10.18 0.54 6.72
C VAL A 182 9.22 0.28 7.89
N ASP A 183 9.69 0.34 9.15
CA ASP A 183 8.82 0.25 10.33
C ASP A 183 7.83 1.43 10.41
N ARG A 184 8.25 2.66 10.05
CA ARG A 184 7.32 3.81 9.96
C ARG A 184 6.24 3.57 8.91
N ILE A 185 6.64 3.14 7.72
CA ILE A 185 5.69 2.78 6.64
C ILE A 185 4.71 1.72 7.17
N ALA A 186 5.21 0.62 7.75
CA ALA A 186 4.37 -0.46 8.28
C ALA A 186 3.31 0.03 9.28
N ARG A 187 3.66 0.97 10.16
CA ARG A 187 2.71 1.57 11.13
C ARG A 187 1.62 2.38 10.44
N ASP A 188 1.96 3.12 9.39
CA ASP A 188 0.99 3.87 8.60
C ASP A 188 0.06 2.93 7.82
N GLU A 189 0.59 1.89 7.15
CA GLU A 189 -0.23 0.87 6.47
C GLU A 189 -1.24 0.22 7.44
N ARG A 190 -0.84 -0.05 8.70
CA ARG A 190 -1.76 -0.59 9.72
C ARG A 190 -2.86 0.41 10.08
N ARG A 191 -2.54 1.69 10.17
CA ARG A 191 -3.53 2.75 10.45
C ARG A 191 -4.49 2.91 9.28
N HIS A 192 -4.00 2.80 8.04
CA HIS A 192 -4.82 2.77 6.83
C HIS A 192 -5.72 1.54 6.78
N GLU A 193 -5.19 0.35 7.07
CA GLU A 193 -5.98 -0.89 7.18
C GLU A 193 -7.12 -0.72 8.19
N VAL A 194 -6.85 -0.16 9.38
CA VAL A 194 -7.88 0.10 10.39
C VAL A 194 -8.95 1.04 9.83
N PHE A 195 -8.57 2.10 9.11
CA PHE A 195 -9.53 3.02 8.51
C PHE A 195 -10.47 2.30 7.54
N PHE A 196 -9.94 1.64 6.52
CA PHE A 196 -10.76 0.97 5.50
C PHE A 196 -11.53 -0.23 6.08
N SER A 197 -10.93 -1.01 6.98
CA SER A 197 -11.62 -2.15 7.59
C SER A 197 -12.79 -1.74 8.50
N ASN A 198 -12.75 -0.55 9.11
CA ASN A 198 -13.88 0.00 9.85
C ASN A 198 -15.02 0.43 8.90
N LEU A 199 -14.71 0.98 7.73
CA LEU A 199 -15.73 1.28 6.71
C LEU A 199 -16.40 0.00 6.20
N VAL A 200 -15.62 -1.05 5.92
CA VAL A 200 -16.16 -2.37 5.54
C VAL A 200 -17.02 -2.96 6.66
N ALA A 201 -16.63 -2.79 7.93
CA ALA A 201 -17.45 -3.24 9.06
C ALA A 201 -18.82 -2.55 9.09
N HIS A 202 -18.89 -1.24 8.82
CA HIS A 202 -20.17 -0.54 8.66
C HIS A 202 -20.97 -1.07 7.47
N CYS A 203 -20.32 -1.32 6.33
CA CYS A 203 -20.97 -1.92 5.17
C CYS A 203 -21.56 -3.32 5.48
N LEU A 204 -20.93 -4.11 6.34
CA LEU A 204 -21.47 -5.40 6.80
C LEU A 204 -22.75 -5.27 7.64
N GLU A 205 -22.97 -4.13 8.28
CA GLU A 205 -24.20 -3.80 9.00
C GLU A 205 -25.27 -3.21 8.07
N TYR A 206 -24.86 -2.37 7.11
CA TYR A 206 -25.76 -1.64 6.22
C TYR A 206 -26.21 -2.44 4.98
N THR A 207 -25.27 -3.07 4.27
CA THR A 207 -25.49 -3.84 3.02
C THR A 207 -24.74 -5.19 3.08
N ARG A 208 -25.16 -6.05 4.02
CA ARG A 208 -24.44 -7.27 4.41
C ARG A 208 -24.11 -8.21 3.25
N ASP A 209 -25.12 -8.61 2.47
CA ASP A 209 -24.95 -9.63 1.43
C ASP A 209 -24.05 -9.14 0.30
N GLU A 210 -24.19 -7.87 -0.11
CA GLU A 210 -23.30 -7.22 -1.07
C GLU A 210 -21.86 -7.20 -0.53
N THR A 211 -21.69 -6.85 0.74
CA THR A 211 -20.37 -6.76 1.37
C THR A 211 -19.69 -8.14 1.48
N ILE A 212 -20.44 -9.19 1.83
CA ILE A 212 -19.92 -10.56 1.84
C ILE A 212 -19.51 -11.00 0.43
N ALA A 213 -20.33 -10.69 -0.59
CA ALA A 213 -20.01 -10.99 -1.99
C ALA A 213 -18.74 -10.25 -2.44
N ALA A 214 -18.61 -8.97 -2.10
CA ALA A 214 -17.41 -8.18 -2.37
C ALA A 214 -16.17 -8.78 -1.69
N ILE A 215 -16.26 -9.17 -0.41
CA ILE A 215 -15.16 -9.84 0.31
C ILE A 215 -14.74 -11.12 -0.42
N ALA A 216 -15.69 -11.96 -0.83
CA ALA A 216 -15.39 -13.19 -1.56
C ALA A 216 -14.70 -12.90 -2.91
N ALA A 217 -15.22 -11.94 -3.68
CA ALA A 217 -14.68 -11.58 -4.99
C ALA A 217 -13.26 -11.01 -4.87
N ARG A 218 -13.04 -10.04 -3.97
CA ARG A 218 -11.73 -9.43 -3.77
C ARG A 218 -10.73 -10.43 -3.18
N ALA A 219 -11.13 -11.29 -2.24
CA ALA A 219 -10.26 -12.34 -1.68
C ALA A 219 -9.79 -13.35 -2.75
N ALA A 220 -10.64 -13.68 -3.71
CA ALA A 220 -10.30 -14.58 -4.82
C ALA A 220 -9.37 -13.93 -5.85
N GLU A 221 -9.50 -12.62 -6.08
CA GLU A 221 -8.75 -11.90 -7.11
C GLU A 221 -7.39 -11.37 -6.61
N LEU A 222 -7.26 -11.13 -5.30
CA LEU A 222 -6.08 -10.51 -4.70
C LEU A 222 -4.80 -11.29 -5.02
N LYS A 223 -3.76 -10.57 -5.41
CA LYS A 223 -2.43 -11.10 -5.70
C LYS A 223 -1.41 -10.61 -4.68
N VAL A 224 -0.24 -11.23 -4.66
CA VAL A 224 0.88 -10.77 -3.84
C VAL A 224 1.34 -9.37 -4.29
N PRO A 225 1.80 -8.50 -3.37
CA PRO A 225 2.36 -7.20 -3.72
C PRO A 225 3.47 -7.33 -4.79
N GLY A 226 3.35 -6.53 -5.85
CA GLY A 226 4.27 -6.51 -6.99
C GLY A 226 3.95 -7.51 -8.12
N ALA A 227 2.95 -8.36 -7.98
CA ALA A 227 2.59 -9.34 -9.02
C ALA A 227 2.18 -8.70 -10.36
N ASP A 228 1.68 -7.46 -10.33
CA ASP A 228 1.26 -6.67 -11.49
C ASP A 228 2.37 -5.77 -12.05
N ILE A 229 3.56 -5.77 -11.46
CA ILE A 229 4.75 -5.08 -11.99
C ILE A 229 5.43 -6.04 -12.98
N ASP A 230 5.23 -5.83 -14.28
CA ASP A 230 5.65 -6.78 -15.32
C ASP A 230 7.16 -7.04 -15.32
N ALA A 231 7.97 -6.03 -15.00
CA ALA A 231 9.43 -6.14 -14.94
C ALA A 231 9.96 -6.90 -13.70
N TYR A 232 9.14 -7.14 -12.68
CA TYR A 232 9.60 -7.51 -11.33
C TYR A 232 9.24 -8.94 -10.90
N GLN A 233 8.84 -9.81 -11.82
CA GLN A 233 8.46 -11.18 -11.48
C GLN A 233 9.57 -11.96 -10.74
N ASP A 234 10.84 -11.77 -11.13
CA ASP A 234 11.98 -12.36 -10.43
C ASP A 234 12.17 -11.80 -9.01
N LYS A 235 11.93 -10.49 -8.82
CA LYS A 235 11.99 -9.82 -7.51
C LYS A 235 10.92 -10.38 -6.58
N VAL A 236 9.68 -10.53 -7.06
CA VAL A 236 8.57 -11.13 -6.30
C VAL A 236 8.94 -12.53 -5.83
N GLN A 237 9.58 -13.34 -6.68
CA GLN A 237 10.06 -14.67 -6.29
C GLN A 237 11.17 -14.61 -5.22
N ASN A 238 12.10 -13.65 -5.32
CA ASN A 238 13.17 -13.50 -4.33
C ASN A 238 12.63 -13.09 -2.95
N VAL A 239 11.69 -12.15 -2.93
CA VAL A 239 11.00 -11.68 -1.71
C VAL A 239 10.20 -12.81 -1.06
N ALA A 240 9.53 -13.65 -1.85
CA ALA A 240 8.82 -14.82 -1.35
C ALA A 240 9.78 -15.88 -0.75
N LYS A 241 10.93 -16.14 -1.38
CA LYS A 241 11.91 -17.15 -0.91
C LYS A 241 12.47 -16.83 0.48
N VAL A 242 12.60 -15.55 0.83
CA VAL A 242 13.08 -15.13 2.17
C VAL A 242 11.95 -14.91 3.17
N GLY A 243 10.70 -15.19 2.77
CA GLY A 243 9.52 -15.11 3.62
C GLY A 243 9.09 -13.69 3.98
N ILE A 244 9.44 -12.68 3.16
CA ILE A 244 8.90 -11.32 3.33
C ILE A 244 7.42 -11.33 2.94
N PHE A 245 7.12 -11.77 1.71
CA PHE A 245 5.75 -11.94 1.26
C PHE A 245 5.66 -12.90 0.08
N GLY A 246 4.73 -13.85 0.17
CA GLY A 246 4.43 -14.83 -0.86
C GLY A 246 3.00 -15.36 -0.71
N PRO A 247 2.64 -16.43 -1.45
CA PRO A 247 1.27 -16.99 -1.43
C PRO A 247 0.79 -17.42 -0.03
N GLU A 248 1.69 -17.88 0.83
CA GLU A 248 1.36 -18.25 2.21
C GLU A 248 0.99 -17.03 3.05
N GLN A 249 1.80 -15.97 3.00
CA GLN A 249 1.53 -14.71 3.71
C GLN A 249 0.25 -14.06 3.20
N LEU A 250 0.00 -14.10 1.88
CA LEU A 250 -1.25 -13.63 1.28
C LEU A 250 -2.46 -14.38 1.84
N ARG A 251 -2.41 -15.72 1.82
CA ARG A 251 -3.49 -16.57 2.34
C ARG A 251 -3.77 -16.28 3.80
N GLN A 252 -2.73 -16.14 4.62
CA GLN A 252 -2.89 -15.84 6.04
C GLN A 252 -3.45 -14.43 6.25
N ALA A 253 -2.94 -13.42 5.53
CA ALA A 253 -3.43 -12.06 5.61
C ALA A 253 -4.93 -11.98 5.26
N VAL A 254 -5.36 -12.63 4.18
CA VAL A 254 -6.77 -12.69 3.79
C VAL A 254 -7.62 -13.39 4.85
N SER A 255 -7.18 -14.57 5.30
CA SER A 255 -7.86 -15.35 6.34
C SER A 255 -8.07 -14.55 7.63
N ASP A 256 -7.01 -13.94 8.14
CA ASP A 256 -7.06 -13.16 9.37
C ASP A 256 -7.97 -11.95 9.24
N ARG A 257 -8.01 -11.30 8.07
CA ARG A 257 -8.88 -10.13 7.86
C ARG A 257 -10.35 -10.52 7.87
N ILE A 258 -10.68 -11.64 7.23
CA ILE A 258 -12.03 -12.24 7.24
C ILE A 258 -12.43 -12.61 8.67
N ALA A 259 -11.54 -13.27 9.41
CA ALA A 259 -11.77 -13.62 10.80
C ALA A 259 -11.97 -12.39 11.69
N ALA A 260 -11.20 -11.33 11.47
CA ALA A 260 -11.29 -10.08 12.23
C ALA A 260 -12.56 -9.26 11.93
N TRP A 261 -13.28 -9.54 10.83
CA TRP A 261 -14.65 -9.05 10.62
C TRP A 261 -15.73 -9.97 11.22
N GLY A 262 -15.34 -11.04 11.92
CA GLY A 262 -16.28 -12.01 12.50
C GLY A 262 -16.92 -12.94 11.46
N LEU A 263 -16.27 -13.13 10.31
CA LEU A 263 -16.82 -13.87 9.17
C LEU A 263 -16.14 -15.22 8.92
N ALA A 264 -15.38 -15.75 9.90
CA ALA A 264 -14.67 -17.03 9.74
C ALA A 264 -15.61 -18.21 9.43
N ASP A 265 -16.83 -18.19 9.99
CA ASP A 265 -17.83 -19.24 9.81
C ASP A 265 -18.77 -18.99 8.62
N GLU A 266 -18.65 -17.85 7.93
CA GLU A 266 -19.53 -17.44 6.82
C GLU A 266 -19.35 -18.38 5.62
N PRO A 267 -20.37 -19.17 5.22
CA PRO A 267 -20.23 -20.21 4.20
C PRO A 267 -19.56 -19.78 2.89
N ALA A 268 -19.84 -18.56 2.42
CA ALA A 268 -19.25 -18.03 1.19
C ALA A 268 -17.73 -17.77 1.30
N LEU A 269 -17.22 -17.60 2.53
CA LEU A 269 -15.85 -17.18 2.81
C LEU A 269 -14.97 -18.28 3.40
N ARG A 270 -15.54 -19.41 3.84
CA ARG A 270 -14.80 -20.53 4.47
C ARG A 270 -13.61 -21.03 3.65
N GLN A 271 -13.67 -20.96 2.33
CA GLN A 271 -12.58 -21.38 1.45
C GLN A 271 -11.32 -20.51 1.56
N PHE A 272 -11.44 -19.28 2.07
CA PHE A 272 -10.34 -18.33 2.25
C PHE A 272 -9.80 -18.30 3.69
N VAL A 273 -10.46 -18.99 4.63
CA VAL A 273 -10.05 -19.08 6.03
C VAL A 273 -9.04 -20.21 6.16
N ALA A 274 -7.85 -19.88 6.64
CA ALA A 274 -6.82 -20.85 6.97
C ALA A 274 -7.27 -21.68 8.18
N GLY A 275 -7.27 -23.01 8.02
CA GLY A 275 -7.44 -23.95 9.13
C GLY A 275 -6.17 -24.12 9.97
#